data_AF-A0A2A3CE28-F1
#
_entry.id   AF-A0A2A3CE28-F1
#
_cell.length_a   1.000
_cell.length_b   1.000
_cell.length_c   1.000
_cell.angle_alpha   90.00
_cell.angle_beta   90.00
_cell.angle_gamma   90.00
#
_symmetry.space_group_name_H-M   'P 1'
#
loop_
_entity.id
_entity.type
_entity.pdbx_description
1 polymer ?
#
loop_
_entity_poly.entity_id
_entity_poly.type
_entity_poly.pdbx_seq_one_letter_code
_entity_poly.pdbx_strand_id
1 'polypeptide(L)'
;MATGKYPSDRQDQFMLRLPDGMRQRLKEAAESNQRSMNAEIIARLQESFSGPFNDLSSIGLTALIKRLEATVEASDIIFMRQRDAVKELEARLSGSKDDEELSLVIRDEDDK
;
A
#
# COMPACT_ATOMS: atom_id res chain seq x y z
N MET A 1 -41.92 -22.53 23.49
CA MET A 1 -41.13 -23.70 23.04
C MET A 1 -39.65 -23.34 23.13
N ALA A 2 -38.87 -24.17 23.84
CA ALA A 2 -37.42 -24.19 24.03
C ALA A 2 -36.66 -22.86 24.23
N THR A 3 -36.36 -22.54 25.50
CA THR A 3 -35.29 -21.63 25.93
C THR A 3 -33.95 -22.36 25.79
N GLY A 4 -33.09 -21.91 24.88
CA GLY A 4 -31.74 -22.45 24.72
C GLY A 4 -30.92 -22.36 26.01
N LYS A 5 -30.43 -23.49 26.49
CA LYS A 5 -29.68 -23.64 27.75
C LYS A 5 -28.21 -23.29 27.57
N TYR A 6 -27.71 -23.31 26.34
CA TYR A 6 -26.31 -23.05 26.00
C TYR A 6 -26.17 -21.87 25.03
N PRO A 7 -25.05 -21.12 25.06
CA PRO A 7 -24.82 -19.99 24.15
C PRO A 7 -24.86 -20.36 22.66
N SER A 8 -24.52 -21.62 22.33
CA SER A 8 -24.58 -22.18 20.98
C SER A 8 -26.00 -22.29 20.43
N ASP A 9 -27.01 -22.42 21.29
CA ASP A 9 -28.41 -22.57 20.90
C ASP A 9 -28.99 -21.28 20.30
N ARG A 10 -28.29 -20.15 20.48
CA ARG A 10 -28.65 -18.83 19.95
C ARG A 10 -27.94 -18.50 18.64
N GLN A 11 -27.07 -19.38 18.14
CA GLN A 11 -26.30 -19.15 16.92
C GLN A 11 -27.01 -19.77 15.71
N ASP A 12 -26.95 -19.08 14.57
CA ASP A 12 -27.46 -19.61 13.31
C ASP A 12 -26.65 -20.84 12.88
N GLN A 13 -27.34 -21.88 12.44
CA GLN A 13 -26.74 -23.14 12.01
C GLN A 13 -26.98 -23.36 10.51
N PHE A 14 -25.92 -23.71 9.79
CA PHE A 14 -26.00 -23.98 8.35
C PHE A 14 -25.35 -25.33 8.01
N MET A 15 -26.07 -26.18 7.29
CA MET A 15 -25.54 -27.48 6.84
C MET A 15 -24.76 -27.33 5.53
N LEU A 16 -23.44 -27.51 5.60
CA LEU A 16 -22.55 -27.46 4.45
C LEU A 16 -22.47 -28.82 3.72
N ARG A 17 -22.60 -28.79 2.39
CA ARG A 17 -22.26 -29.91 1.51
C ARG A 17 -20.85 -29.71 1.00
N LEU A 18 -19.92 -30.49 1.53
CA LEU A 18 -18.50 -30.42 1.19
C LEU A 18 -18.18 -31.44 0.09
N PRO A 19 -17.39 -31.08 -0.94
CA PRO A 19 -16.81 -32.04 -1.88
C PRO A 19 -15.90 -33.05 -1.17
N ASP A 20 -15.64 -34.17 -1.85
CA ASP A 20 -14.77 -35.23 -1.34
C ASP A 20 -13.39 -34.70 -0.92
N GLY A 21 -12.89 -35.20 0.21
CA GLY A 21 -11.60 -34.80 0.79
C GLY A 21 -11.59 -33.41 1.48
N MET A 22 -12.54 -32.52 1.19
CA MET A 22 -12.52 -31.15 1.75
C MET A 22 -12.70 -31.13 3.28
N ARG A 23 -13.53 -32.04 3.81
CA ARG A 23 -13.71 -32.18 5.27
C ARG A 23 -12.41 -32.56 5.98
N GLN A 24 -11.63 -33.48 5.40
CA GLN A 24 -10.36 -33.93 5.97
C GLN A 24 -9.33 -32.79 5.94
N ARG A 25 -9.24 -32.07 4.82
CA ARG A 25 -8.38 -30.89 4.70
C ARG A 25 -8.71 -29.80 5.73
N LEU A 26 -10.00 -29.55 5.98
CA LEU A 26 -10.43 -28.61 7.03
C LEU A 26 -10.06 -29.09 8.43
N LYS A 27 -10.12 -30.40 8.69
CA LYS A 27 -9.72 -31.00 9.97
C LYS A 27 -8.24 -30.78 10.25
N GLU A 28 -7.39 -31.12 9.30
CA GLU A 28 -5.93 -30.97 9.41
C GLU A 28 -5.54 -29.50 9.61
N ALA A 29 -6.16 -28.57 8.86
CA ALA A 29 -5.93 -27.14 9.04
C ALA A 29 -6.36 -26.66 10.44
N ALA A 30 -7.52 -27.11 10.93
CA ALA A 30 -7.99 -26.75 12.26
C ALA A 30 -7.06 -27.26 13.37
N GLU A 31 -6.57 -28.50 13.26
CA GLU A 31 -5.59 -29.08 14.19
C GLU A 31 -4.26 -28.32 14.18
N SER A 32 -3.72 -28.01 12.99
CA SER A 32 -2.51 -27.20 12.83
C SER A 32 -2.66 -25.79 13.44
N ASN A 33 -3.86 -25.21 13.35
CA ASN A 33 -4.16 -23.87 13.87
C ASN A 33 -4.64 -23.87 15.33
N GLN A 34 -4.69 -25.04 15.99
CA GLN A 34 -5.20 -25.21 17.36
C GLN A 34 -6.63 -24.66 17.55
N ARG A 35 -7.48 -24.87 16.56
CA ARG A 35 -8.88 -24.41 16.52
C ARG A 35 -9.83 -25.59 16.35
N SER A 36 -11.09 -25.40 16.74
CA SER A 36 -12.13 -26.33 16.31
C SER A 36 -12.35 -26.20 14.80
N MET A 37 -12.83 -27.26 14.15
CA MET A 37 -13.16 -27.21 12.73
C MET A 37 -14.15 -26.08 12.39
N ASN A 38 -15.12 -25.82 13.27
CA ASN A 38 -16.06 -24.71 13.09
C ASN A 38 -15.35 -23.34 13.17
N ALA A 39 -14.44 -23.16 14.12
CA ALA A 39 -13.66 -21.94 14.24
C ALA A 39 -12.74 -21.71 13.03
N GLU A 40 -12.17 -22.76 12.45
CA GLU A 40 -11.39 -22.69 11.21
C GLU A 40 -12.26 -22.29 10.00
N ILE A 41 -13.47 -22.86 9.87
CA ILE A 41 -14.42 -22.47 8.82
C ILE A 41 -14.77 -20.99 8.95
N ILE A 42 -15.12 -20.54 10.16
CA ILE A 42 -15.46 -19.13 10.43
C ILE A 42 -14.27 -18.22 10.11
N ALA A 43 -13.05 -18.57 10.54
CA ALA A 43 -11.86 -17.75 10.29
C ALA A 43 -11.60 -17.56 8.78
N ARG A 44 -11.72 -18.62 7.99
CA ARG A 44 -11.57 -18.55 6.53
C ARG A 44 -12.66 -17.72 5.86
N LEU A 45 -13.89 -17.83 6.34
CA LEU A 45 -15.00 -17.00 5.85
C LEU A 45 -14.75 -15.53 6.19
N GLN A 46 -14.36 -15.22 7.42
CA GLN A 46 -13.99 -13.85 7.83
C GLN A 46 -12.89 -13.29 6.94
N GLU A 47 -11.81 -14.05 6.72
CA GLU A 47 -10.72 -13.65 5.83
C GLU A 47 -11.23 -13.38 4.40
N SER A 48 -12.15 -14.20 3.87
CA SER A 48 -12.73 -13.98 2.54
C SER A 48 -13.56 -12.70 2.43
N PHE A 49 -14.13 -12.22 3.54
CA PHE A 49 -14.82 -10.94 3.63
C PHE A 49 -13.88 -9.79 3.97
N SER A 50 -12.72 -10.06 4.55
CA SER A 50 -11.66 -9.11 4.86
C SER A 50 -10.71 -8.93 3.65
N GLY A 51 -11.22 -8.39 2.54
CA GLY A 51 -10.35 -7.89 1.47
C GLY A 51 -9.37 -6.80 1.99
N PRO A 52 -8.30 -6.45 1.23
CA PRO A 52 -7.23 -5.54 1.68
C PRO A 52 -7.71 -4.14 2.11
N PHE A 53 -8.98 -3.80 1.81
CA PHE A 53 -9.60 -2.52 2.11
C PHE A 53 -10.92 -2.64 2.90
N ASN A 54 -11.37 -3.85 3.26
CA ASN A 54 -12.69 -4.04 3.88
C ASN A 54 -12.71 -3.75 5.39
N ASP A 55 -11.56 -3.67 6.04
CA ASP A 55 -11.44 -3.22 7.44
C ASP A 55 -11.27 -1.69 7.56
N LEU A 56 -11.36 -0.97 6.44
CA LEU A 56 -11.44 0.49 6.44
C LEU A 56 -12.85 0.90 6.85
N SER A 57 -13.12 0.88 8.17
CA SER A 57 -14.13 1.75 8.75
C SER A 57 -13.98 3.17 8.19
N SER A 58 -15.04 4.00 8.23
CA SER A 58 -14.93 5.40 7.74
C SER A 58 -13.77 6.16 8.41
N ILE A 59 -13.42 5.78 9.65
CA ILE A 59 -12.27 6.27 10.41
C ILE A 59 -10.95 5.84 9.75
N GLY A 60 -10.81 4.56 9.38
CA GLY A 60 -9.62 4.04 8.69
C GLY A 60 -9.40 4.69 7.33
N LEU A 61 -10.48 4.90 6.56
CA LEU A 61 -10.41 5.57 5.26
C LEU A 61 -10.03 7.05 5.41
N THR A 62 -10.59 7.74 6.40
CA THR A 62 -10.23 9.15 6.70
C THR A 62 -8.76 9.28 7.10
N ALA A 63 -8.26 8.36 7.93
CA ALA A 63 -6.85 8.35 8.33
C ALA A 63 -5.90 8.07 7.15
N LEU A 64 -6.30 7.17 6.25
CA LEU A 64 -5.55 6.89 5.02
C LEU A 64 -5.50 8.11 4.10
N ILE A 65 -6.64 8.76 3.87
CA ILE A 65 -6.73 9.98 3.05
C ILE A 65 -5.81 11.07 3.62
N LYS A 66 -5.88 11.35 4.93
CA LYS A 66 -5.00 12.35 5.56
C LYS A 66 -3.51 12.04 5.40
N ARG A 67 -3.14 10.76 5.50
CA ARG A 67 -1.75 10.35 5.31
C ARG A 67 -1.31 10.56 3.86
N LEU A 68 -2.16 10.21 2.89
CA LEU A 68 -1.88 10.43 1.47
C LEU A 68 -1.77 11.93 1.15
N GLU A 69 -2.68 12.76 1.65
CA GLU A 69 -2.63 14.22 1.50
C GLU A 69 -1.30 14.79 2.01
N ALA A 70 -0.90 14.42 3.24
CA ALA A 70 0.38 14.86 3.80
C ALA A 70 1.60 14.40 2.97
N THR A 71 1.56 13.21 2.36
CA THR A 71 2.65 12.76 1.47
C THR A 71 2.71 13.53 0.16
N VAL A 72 1.56 13.95 -0.38
CA VAL A 72 1.50 14.78 -1.59
C VAL A 72 2.06 16.16 -1.29
N GLU A 73 1.65 16.80 -0.19
CA GLU A 73 2.16 18.11 0.24
C GLU A 73 3.68 18.10 0.45
N ALA A 74 4.20 17.05 1.11
CA ALA A 74 5.64 16.89 1.30
C ALA A 74 6.38 16.73 -0.03
N SER A 75 5.75 16.05 -1.01
CA SER A 75 6.33 15.83 -2.34
C SER A 75 6.40 17.13 -3.14
N ASP A 76 5.41 18.02 -3.04
CA ASP A 76 5.41 19.31 -3.73
C ASP A 76 6.59 20.19 -3.30
N ILE A 77 6.91 20.21 -1.99
CA ILE A 77 8.06 20.97 -1.47
C ILE A 77 9.38 20.44 -2.06
N ILE A 78 9.54 19.12 -2.10
CA ILE A 78 10.74 18.49 -2.65
C ILE A 78 10.85 18.78 -4.14
N PHE A 79 9.74 18.68 -4.87
CA PHE A 79 9.71 18.91 -6.32
C PHE A 79 10.06 20.36 -6.69
N MET A 80 9.56 21.34 -5.91
CA MET A 80 9.91 22.75 -6.11
C MET A 80 11.40 23.00 -5.88
N ARG A 81 11.97 22.45 -4.80
CA ARG A 81 13.41 22.56 -4.53
C ARG A 81 14.26 21.91 -5.62
N GLN A 82 13.87 20.74 -6.11
CA GLN A 82 14.56 20.09 -7.21
C GLN A 82 14.51 20.92 -8.49
N ARG A 83 13.34 21.50 -8.81
CA ARG A 83 13.18 22.36 -9.99
C ARG A 83 14.09 23.59 -9.93
N ASP A 84 14.16 24.25 -8.77
CA ASP A 84 15.00 25.43 -8.60
C ASP A 84 16.49 25.07 -8.68
N ALA A 85 16.91 23.96 -8.07
CA ALA A 85 18.28 23.47 -8.17
C ALA A 85 18.67 23.11 -9.62
N VAL A 86 17.77 22.51 -10.39
CA VAL A 86 18.00 22.21 -11.82
C VAL A 86 18.18 23.49 -12.62
N LYS A 87 17.32 24.50 -12.42
CA LYS A 87 17.46 25.80 -13.10
C LYS A 87 18.79 26.48 -12.78
N GLU A 88 19.23 26.42 -11.52
CA GLU A 88 20.51 27.00 -11.11
C GLU A 88 21.70 26.29 -11.78
N LEU A 89 21.66 24.95 -11.86
CA LEU A 89 22.68 24.17 -12.55
C LEU A 89 22.70 24.47 -14.06
N GLU A 90 21.53 24.59 -14.69
CA GLU A 90 21.40 24.97 -16.10
C GLU A 90 21.98 26.37 -16.37
N ALA A 91 21.70 27.35 -15.51
CA ALA A 91 22.25 28.70 -15.63
C ALA A 91 23.78 28.71 -15.52
N ARG A 92 24.35 27.94 -14.60
CA ARG A 92 25.81 27.79 -14.45
C ARG A 92 26.45 27.11 -15.66
N LEU A 93 25.79 26.10 -16.23
CA LEU A 93 26.28 25.41 -17.42
C LEU A 93 26.20 26.29 -18.68
N SER A 94 25.18 27.14 -18.78
CA SER A 94 25.04 28.12 -19.86
C SER A 94 26.14 29.18 -19.77
N GLY A 95 26.35 29.80 -18.60
CA GLY A 95 27.38 30.84 -18.43
C GLY A 95 28.81 30.31 -18.64
N SER A 96 29.06 29.04 -18.30
CA SER A 96 30.37 28.41 -18.54
C SER A 96 30.68 28.17 -20.02
N LYS A 97 29.66 28.02 -20.89
CA LYS A 97 29.87 27.84 -22.35
C LYS A 97 30.28 29.15 -23.01
N ASP A 98 29.70 30.26 -22.57
CA ASP A 98 30.00 31.58 -23.11
C ASP A 98 31.46 31.99 -22.80
N ASP A 99 31.96 31.64 -21.61
CA ASP A 99 33.35 31.88 -21.22
C ASP A 99 34.36 31.00 -21.99
N GLU A 100 33.98 29.76 -22.35
CA GLU A 100 34.84 28.86 -23.12
C GLU A 100 34.95 29.31 -24.60
N GLU A 101 33.84 29.77 -25.20
CA GLU A 101 33.83 30.37 -26.55
C GLU A 101 34.64 31.67 -26.62
N LEU A 102 34.53 32.55 -25.63
CA LEU A 102 35.35 33.78 -25.55
C LEU A 102 36.85 33.47 -25.43
N SER A 103 37.23 32.39 -24.73
CA SER A 103 38.63 31.98 -24.60
C SER A 103 39.21 31.34 -25.87
N LEU A 104 38.38 30.72 -26.71
CA LEU A 104 38.76 30.16 -28.00
C LEU A 104 38.91 31.25 -29.08
N VAL A 105 38.03 32.25 -29.08
CA VAL A 105 38.09 33.36 -30.05
C VAL A 105 39.31 34.26 -29.84
N ILE A 106 39.72 34.51 -28.58
CA ILE A 106 40.89 35.37 -28.30
C ILE A 106 42.18 34.67 -28.76
N ARG A 107 42.33 33.37 -28.60
CA ARG A 107 43.55 32.63 -29.00
C ARG A 107 43.81 32.64 -30.51
N ASP A 108 42.77 32.76 -31.34
CA ASP A 108 42.90 32.79 -32.80
C ASP A 108 43.22 34.20 -33.36
N GLU A 109 43.07 35.28 -32.58
CA GLU A 109 43.50 36.63 -32.98
C GLU A 109 44.97 36.93 -32.66
N ASP A 110 45.57 36.20 -31.71
CA ASP A 110 46.93 36.43 -31.24
C ASP A 110 48.02 35.87 -32.19
N ASP A 111 47.63 34.94 -33.08
CA ASP A 111 48.53 34.13 -33.92
C ASP A 111 48.55 34.57 -35.41
N LYS A 112 48.14 35.81 -35.72
CA LYS A 112 48.14 36.37 -37.08
C LYS A 112 49.04 37.59 -37.28
#